data_AF-A0AAF5DGI0-F1
#
_entry.id   AF-A0AAF5DGI0-F1
#
_cell.length_a   1.000
_cell.length_b   1.000
_cell.length_c   1.000
_cell.angle_alpha   90.00
_cell.angle_beta   90.00
_cell.angle_gamma   90.00
#
_symmetry.space_group_name_H-M   'P 1'
#
loop_
_entity.id
_entity.type
_entity.pdbx_description
1 polymer ?
#
loop_
_entity_poly.entity_id
_entity_poly.type
_entity_poly.pdbx_seq_one_letter_code
_entity_poly.pdbx_strand_id
1 'polypeptide(L)'
;MLQEAVLSRRMAHSLRKTRKLRGHVSHGHGRVGKHRKHPGGRGNAGGAHHHRINFDKYHPGYFGKVGMRVFHLNRNKLYKPSINLDKLWTLVPEDVRTKMIGVKDKAPVVDVTAHGYHKVLGKGFVPSQPMIVKAKFFSHTAEEKIKKAGGACILINHTQLACVYASLILQDEDVSITADKIAALLKAANVSVEPFWPGLFAKALSGVDVAGLISNIGSGVGSAGAAPAAAGGAAPAAAGGAAPAAEKKKEEPKEESDDDMGFGLFD
;
A
#
# COMPACT_ATOMS: atom_id res chain seq x y z
N MET A 1 -28.52 23.39 5.47
CA MET A 1 -27.95 24.32 6.46
C MET A 1 -28.26 23.95 7.92
N LEU A 2 -28.38 22.65 8.27
CA LEU A 2 -28.77 22.22 9.63
C LEU A 2 -27.75 21.26 10.27
N GLN A 3 -26.45 21.47 10.00
CA GLN A 3 -25.37 20.59 10.49
C GLN A 3 -24.13 21.34 11.04
N GLU A 4 -24.30 22.55 11.56
CA GLU A 4 -23.23 23.30 12.25
C GLU A 4 -23.66 23.81 13.64
N ALA A 5 -24.07 22.90 14.54
CA ALA A 5 -24.34 23.25 15.94
C ALA A 5 -23.76 22.23 16.95
N VAL A 6 -22.69 21.52 16.57
CA VAL A 6 -21.86 20.72 17.49
C VAL A 6 -20.56 21.46 17.80
N LEU A 7 -20.65 22.78 17.99
CA LEU A 7 -19.60 23.59 18.59
C LEU A 7 -19.68 23.39 20.11
N SER A 8 -18.77 22.57 20.62
CA SER A 8 -18.36 22.42 22.03
C SER A 8 -19.27 23.11 23.06
N ARG A 9 -20.18 22.35 23.69
CA ARG A 9 -20.76 22.76 24.98
C ARG A 9 -19.68 22.74 26.06
N ARG A 10 -18.79 23.74 26.07
CA ARG A 10 -18.12 24.15 27.31
C ARG A 10 -19.25 24.47 28.28
N MET A 11 -19.41 23.66 29.33
CA MET A 11 -20.41 23.93 30.37
C MET A 11 -20.37 25.42 30.72
N ALA A 12 -21.52 26.08 30.60
CA ALA A 12 -21.67 27.46 31.03
C ALA A 12 -21.08 27.60 32.42
N HIS A 13 -20.33 28.68 32.67
CA HIS A 13 -19.58 28.85 33.92
C HIS A 13 -20.50 28.75 35.16
N SER A 14 -21.77 29.10 35.00
CA SER A 14 -22.84 28.98 36.00
C SER A 14 -23.13 27.55 36.45
N LEU A 15 -22.98 26.55 35.57
CA LEU A 15 -23.31 25.15 35.85
C LEU A 15 -22.13 24.35 36.41
N ARG A 16 -20.95 24.96 36.54
CA ARG A 16 -19.77 24.29 37.09
C ARG A 16 -19.98 23.91 38.56
N LYS A 17 -19.55 22.72 38.95
CA LYS A 17 -19.59 22.22 40.35
C LYS A 17 -19.00 23.23 41.34
N THR A 18 -17.93 23.94 40.94
CA THR A 18 -17.27 24.98 41.75
C THR A 18 -18.24 26.09 42.18
N ARG A 19 -19.22 26.45 41.35
CA ARG A 19 -20.23 27.47 41.71
C ARG A 19 -21.21 26.96 42.75
N LYS A 20 -21.65 25.70 42.64
CA LYS A 20 -22.52 25.05 43.65
C LYS A 20 -21.82 24.90 45.00
N LEU A 21 -20.49 24.80 45.01
CA LEU A 21 -19.71 24.66 46.23
C LEU A 21 -19.43 25.99 46.96
N ARG A 22 -19.84 27.16 46.42
CA ARG A 22 -19.73 28.44 47.13
C ARG A 22 -20.61 28.42 48.38
N GLY A 23 -20.03 28.77 49.53
CA GLY A 23 -20.68 28.64 50.85
C GLY A 23 -20.24 27.39 51.62
N HIS A 24 -19.68 26.38 50.95
CA HIS A 24 -19.05 25.25 51.64
C HIS A 24 -17.61 25.58 52.02
N VAL A 25 -17.30 25.54 53.33
CA VAL A 25 -16.02 25.98 53.90
C VAL A 25 -14.79 25.30 53.26
N SER A 26 -14.85 24.01 52.91
CA SER A 26 -13.70 23.24 52.38
C SER A 26 -13.79 22.87 50.89
N HIS A 27 -14.77 23.40 50.15
CA HIS A 27 -14.97 23.11 48.72
C HIS A 27 -14.98 21.61 48.36
N GLY A 28 -15.41 20.73 49.27
CA GLY A 28 -15.51 19.28 49.02
C GLY A 28 -14.21 18.48 49.20
N HIS A 29 -13.14 19.07 49.74
CA HIS A 29 -11.86 18.38 49.98
C HIS A 29 -11.68 17.85 51.42
N GLY A 30 -12.77 17.78 52.20
CA GLY A 30 -12.73 17.39 53.61
C GLY A 30 -12.10 18.45 54.53
N ARG A 31 -12.31 18.30 55.85
CA ARG A 31 -11.79 19.26 56.85
C ARG A 31 -10.43 18.84 57.44
N VAL A 32 -10.20 17.54 57.60
CA VAL A 32 -9.00 16.98 58.25
C VAL A 32 -7.83 16.86 57.26
N GLY A 33 -7.99 16.06 56.20
CA GLY A 33 -6.91 15.81 55.23
C GLY A 33 -6.49 17.04 54.43
N LYS A 34 -7.44 17.93 54.12
CA LYS A 34 -7.31 19.18 53.33
C LYS A 34 -6.72 18.95 51.92
N HIS A 35 -7.03 19.86 51.00
CA HIS A 35 -6.36 19.87 49.70
C HIS A 35 -5.00 20.54 49.83
N ARG A 36 -3.92 19.78 49.56
CA ARG A 36 -2.53 20.29 49.55
C ARG A 36 -1.88 19.99 48.21
N LYS A 37 -0.86 20.78 47.85
CA LYS A 37 -0.10 20.57 46.62
C LYS A 37 0.76 19.30 46.70
N HIS A 38 0.56 18.38 45.75
CA HIS A 38 1.41 17.21 45.46
C HIS A 38 1.68 16.23 46.62
N PRO A 39 0.66 15.58 47.20
CA PRO A 39 0.85 14.65 48.34
C PRO A 39 1.67 13.41 47.99
N GLY A 40 1.56 12.87 46.78
CA GLY A 40 2.30 11.69 46.30
C GLY A 40 3.53 12.02 45.46
N GLY A 41 3.96 13.28 45.42
CA GLY A 41 4.95 13.78 44.46
C GLY A 41 4.33 14.33 43.18
N ARG A 42 5.16 14.61 42.17
CA ARG A 42 4.77 15.23 40.90
C ARG A 42 4.85 14.20 39.77
N GLY A 43 3.83 14.15 38.92
CA GLY A 43 3.78 13.22 37.78
C GLY A 43 3.83 11.76 38.22
N ASN A 44 4.71 10.96 37.61
CA ASN A 44 4.86 9.53 37.86
C ASN A 44 5.86 9.21 39.00
N ALA A 45 6.12 10.16 39.90
CA ALA A 45 7.02 9.96 41.03
C ALA A 45 6.53 8.81 41.94
N GLY A 46 7.49 8.06 42.50
CA GLY A 46 7.19 6.95 43.42
C GLY A 46 6.71 5.68 42.74
N GLY A 47 6.77 5.58 41.42
CA GLY A 47 6.18 4.45 40.69
C GLY A 47 6.74 3.07 41.03
N ALA A 48 7.96 2.98 41.58
CA ALA A 48 8.53 1.74 42.11
C ALA A 48 8.52 1.65 43.66
N HIS A 49 8.04 2.70 44.34
CA HIS A 49 8.02 2.81 45.80
C HIS A 49 6.58 3.00 46.30
N HIS A 50 6.20 4.21 46.75
CA HIS A 50 4.90 4.47 47.36
C HIS A 50 3.72 4.48 46.38
N HIS A 51 3.97 4.55 45.07
CA HIS A 51 2.97 4.34 44.02
C HIS A 51 3.13 2.98 43.31
N ARG A 52 3.99 2.09 43.80
CA ARG A 52 4.24 0.76 43.21
C ARG A 52 2.96 -0.03 42.97
N ILE A 53 2.08 -0.09 43.98
CA ILE A 53 0.82 -0.83 43.89
C ILE A 53 -0.03 -0.34 42.70
N ASN A 54 0.00 0.96 42.40
CA ASN A 54 -0.74 1.52 41.26
C ASN A 54 -0.14 1.09 39.91
N PHE A 55 1.19 1.08 39.80
CA PHE A 55 1.87 0.65 38.57
C PHE A 55 1.74 -0.85 38.35
N ASP A 56 1.97 -1.66 39.38
CA ASP A 56 1.87 -3.12 39.29
C ASP A 56 0.43 -3.57 38.95
N LYS A 57 -0.58 -2.86 39.46
CA LYS A 57 -1.99 -3.22 39.26
C LYS A 57 -2.55 -2.79 37.91
N TYR A 58 -2.27 -1.56 37.47
CA TYR A 58 -2.93 -0.98 36.29
C TYR A 58 -2.01 -0.84 35.07
N HIS A 59 -0.70 -0.84 35.28
CA HIS A 59 0.30 -0.64 34.22
C HIS A 59 1.44 -1.68 34.29
N PRO A 60 1.13 -2.99 34.27
CA PRO A 60 2.16 -4.02 34.25
C PRO A 60 3.04 -3.86 32.98
N GLY A 61 4.35 -4.03 33.15
CA GLY A 61 5.33 -3.85 32.07
C GLY A 61 5.74 -2.40 31.81
N TYR A 62 5.26 -1.43 32.60
CA TYR A 62 5.72 -0.03 32.49
C TYR A 62 7.22 0.11 32.77
N PHE A 63 7.73 -0.58 33.79
CA PHE A 63 9.15 -0.65 34.09
C PHE A 63 9.77 -1.84 33.37
N GLY A 64 10.71 -1.57 32.46
CA GLY A 64 11.44 -2.60 31.74
C GLY A 64 11.97 -2.11 30.40
N LYS A 65 12.78 -2.94 29.75
CA LYS A 65 13.26 -2.72 28.38
C LYS A 65 13.04 -4.01 27.59
N VAL A 66 12.32 -3.91 26.48
CA VAL A 66 11.95 -5.06 25.63
C VAL A 66 12.27 -4.75 24.17
N GLY A 67 12.65 -5.78 23.42
CA GLY A 67 12.82 -5.72 21.96
C GLY A 67 14.16 -5.13 21.49
N MET A 68 14.35 -5.16 20.17
CA MET A 68 15.52 -4.62 19.49
C MET A 68 15.30 -3.15 19.09
N ARG A 69 16.30 -2.29 19.30
CA ARG A 69 16.24 -0.88 18.90
C ARG A 69 16.48 -0.75 17.40
N VAL A 70 15.52 -0.19 16.67
CA VAL A 70 15.68 0.19 15.26
C VAL A 70 16.11 1.66 15.19
N PHE A 71 17.34 1.91 14.73
CA PHE A 71 17.83 3.26 14.49
C PHE A 71 17.26 3.83 13.19
N HIS A 72 16.96 5.14 13.14
CA HIS A 72 16.43 5.83 11.96
C HIS A 72 15.22 5.12 11.31
N LEU A 73 14.16 4.91 12.09
CA LEU A 73 12.96 4.22 11.63
C LEU A 73 12.21 5.01 10.54
N ASN A 74 12.41 4.61 9.29
CA ASN A 74 11.70 5.17 8.14
C ASN A 74 10.31 4.55 7.99
N ARG A 75 9.30 5.21 8.57
CA ARG A 75 7.91 4.74 8.58
C ARG A 75 7.33 4.52 7.18
N ASN A 76 7.77 5.30 6.19
CA ASN A 76 7.27 5.18 4.81
C ASN A 76 7.58 3.81 4.19
N LYS A 77 8.68 3.16 4.57
CA LYS A 77 9.02 1.80 4.10
C LYS A 77 8.09 0.74 4.68
N LEU A 78 7.59 0.97 5.90
CA LEU A 78 6.68 0.06 6.61
C LEU A 78 5.20 0.38 6.36
N TYR A 79 4.91 1.44 5.59
CA TYR A 79 3.56 1.91 5.37
C TYR A 79 2.78 0.95 4.46
N LYS A 80 1.90 0.16 5.07
CA LYS A 80 1.09 -0.86 4.38
C LYS A 80 -0.35 -0.87 4.89
N PRO A 81 -1.17 0.16 4.58
CA PRO A 81 -2.58 0.17 4.93
C PRO A 81 -3.27 -1.04 4.31
N SER A 82 -4.11 -1.70 5.11
CA SER A 82 -4.79 -2.93 4.72
C SER A 82 -6.28 -2.72 4.55
N ILE A 83 -6.85 -3.37 3.54
CA ILE A 83 -8.30 -3.49 3.33
C ILE A 83 -8.69 -4.97 3.36
N ASN A 84 -9.91 -5.25 3.82
CA ASN A 84 -10.45 -6.60 3.87
C ASN A 84 -11.42 -6.83 2.70
N LEU A 85 -11.68 -8.10 2.37
CA LEU A 85 -12.55 -8.50 1.26
C LEU A 85 -13.99 -7.96 1.38
N ASP A 86 -14.53 -7.90 2.60
CA ASP A 86 -15.87 -7.38 2.90
C ASP A 86 -16.08 -5.92 2.43
N LYS A 87 -15.00 -5.13 2.41
CA LYS A 87 -15.00 -3.71 2.03
C LYS A 87 -14.55 -3.47 0.59
N LEU A 88 -14.22 -4.50 -0.20
CA LEU A 88 -13.81 -4.29 -1.59
C LEU A 88 -14.96 -3.76 -2.45
N TRP A 89 -16.17 -4.31 -2.26
CA TRP A 89 -17.35 -3.86 -3.01
C TRP A 89 -17.67 -2.40 -2.72
N THR A 90 -17.75 -2.00 -1.45
CA THR A 90 -17.16 -0.75 -0.91
C THR A 90 -16.73 0.35 -1.89
N LEU A 91 -15.60 0.08 -2.53
CA LEU A 91 -14.85 1.02 -3.34
C LEU A 91 -15.38 1.15 -4.77
N VAL A 92 -16.16 0.17 -5.23
CA VAL A 92 -16.83 0.24 -6.52
C VAL A 92 -18.03 1.17 -6.39
N PRO A 93 -18.16 2.24 -7.21
CA PRO A 93 -19.34 3.11 -7.19
C PRO A 93 -20.60 2.31 -7.52
N GLU A 94 -21.72 2.68 -6.91
CA GLU A 94 -22.97 1.90 -6.95
C GLU A 94 -23.50 1.69 -8.39
N ASP A 95 -23.30 2.68 -9.27
CA ASP A 95 -23.67 2.61 -10.68
C ASP A 95 -22.96 1.47 -11.44
N VAL A 96 -21.71 1.18 -11.08
CA VAL A 96 -20.94 0.10 -11.71
C VAL A 96 -21.33 -1.24 -11.11
N ARG A 97 -21.67 -1.27 -9.81
CA ARG A 97 -22.15 -2.50 -9.17
C ARG A 97 -23.43 -2.99 -9.81
N THR A 98 -24.42 -2.12 -9.98
CA THR A 98 -25.73 -2.47 -10.55
C THR A 98 -25.63 -2.93 -12.00
N LYS A 99 -24.82 -2.24 -12.83
CA LYS A 99 -24.58 -2.61 -14.23
C LYS A 99 -23.90 -3.97 -14.42
N MET A 100 -23.11 -4.40 -13.44
CA MET A 100 -22.37 -5.67 -13.50
C MET A 100 -23.11 -6.84 -12.82
N ILE A 101 -24.32 -6.62 -12.30
CA ILE A 101 -25.15 -7.72 -11.77
C ILE A 101 -25.55 -8.62 -12.95
N GLY A 102 -24.98 -9.82 -13.03
CA GLY A 102 -25.34 -10.86 -13.99
C GLY A 102 -24.44 -10.96 -15.23
N VAL A 103 -23.56 -9.98 -15.48
CA VAL A 103 -22.59 -10.03 -16.57
C VAL A 103 -21.34 -10.78 -16.11
N LYS A 104 -21.01 -11.91 -16.76
CA LYS A 104 -19.84 -12.73 -16.42
C LYS A 104 -18.58 -12.34 -17.20
N ASP A 105 -18.74 -11.79 -18.40
CA ASP A 105 -17.62 -11.55 -19.33
C ASP A 105 -16.80 -10.31 -18.98
N LYS A 106 -17.36 -9.39 -18.19
CA LYS A 106 -16.70 -8.14 -17.77
C LYS A 106 -16.76 -8.04 -16.25
N ALA A 107 -15.60 -7.88 -15.64
CA ALA A 107 -15.46 -7.73 -14.20
C ALA A 107 -15.02 -6.30 -13.84
N PRO A 108 -15.58 -5.69 -12.77
CA PRO A 108 -15.11 -4.39 -12.29
C PRO A 108 -13.67 -4.51 -11.79
N VAL A 109 -12.84 -3.54 -12.22
CA VAL A 109 -11.46 -3.40 -11.76
C VAL A 109 -11.46 -2.50 -10.52
N VAL A 110 -11.09 -3.07 -9.38
CA VAL A 110 -10.97 -2.37 -8.10
C VAL A 110 -9.50 -2.06 -7.85
N ASP A 111 -9.11 -0.81 -8.08
CA ASP A 111 -7.79 -0.33 -7.68
C ASP A 111 -7.83 0.10 -6.20
N VAL A 112 -7.31 -0.77 -5.33
CA VAL A 112 -7.23 -0.46 -3.90
C VAL A 112 -6.12 0.54 -3.59
N THR A 113 -5.10 0.67 -4.44
CA THR A 113 -4.02 1.65 -4.24
C THR A 113 -4.45 3.08 -4.52
N ALA A 114 -5.32 3.28 -5.52
CA ALA A 114 -5.95 4.57 -5.75
C ALA A 114 -6.72 5.08 -4.51
N HIS A 115 -7.26 4.15 -3.71
CA HIS A 115 -7.97 4.43 -2.46
C HIS A 115 -7.04 4.45 -1.23
N GLY A 116 -5.72 4.37 -1.41
CA GLY A 116 -4.73 4.43 -0.33
C GLY A 116 -4.45 3.12 0.39
N TYR A 117 -4.92 1.97 -0.12
CA TYR A 117 -4.66 0.65 0.46
C TYR A 117 -3.59 -0.11 -0.32
N HIS A 118 -2.67 -0.74 0.42
CA HIS A 118 -1.57 -1.49 -0.17
C HIS A 118 -1.74 -3.01 -0.06
N LYS A 119 -2.37 -3.50 1.01
CA LYS A 119 -2.56 -4.95 1.24
C LYS A 119 -4.04 -5.31 1.28
N VAL A 120 -4.42 -6.36 0.55
CA VAL A 120 -5.74 -6.98 0.68
C VAL A 120 -5.65 -8.19 1.60
N LEU A 121 -6.55 -8.27 2.58
CA LEU A 121 -6.64 -9.32 3.59
C LEU A 121 -7.91 -10.14 3.43
N GLY A 122 -7.83 -11.45 3.68
CA GLY A 122 -8.89 -12.43 3.41
C GLY A 122 -10.08 -12.46 4.40
N LYS A 123 -10.27 -11.46 5.26
CA LYS A 123 -11.41 -11.42 6.19
C LYS A 123 -12.68 -11.03 5.43
N GLY A 124 -13.78 -11.75 5.70
CA GLY A 124 -15.06 -11.53 5.06
C GLY A 124 -15.34 -12.47 3.90
N PHE A 125 -16.47 -12.21 3.24
CA PHE A 125 -16.97 -12.94 2.08
C PHE A 125 -16.92 -12.03 0.86
N VAL A 126 -16.52 -12.61 -0.28
CA VAL A 126 -16.62 -11.96 -1.59
C VAL A 126 -17.86 -12.54 -2.26
N PRO A 127 -18.83 -11.73 -2.71
CA PRO A 127 -19.98 -12.24 -3.44
C PRO A 127 -19.51 -12.99 -4.69
N SER A 128 -20.30 -13.94 -5.18
CA SER A 128 -19.98 -14.80 -6.32
C SER A 128 -19.92 -14.07 -7.68
N GLN A 129 -19.78 -12.75 -7.66
CA GLN A 129 -19.56 -11.91 -8.84
C GLN A 129 -18.06 -11.75 -9.07
N PRO A 130 -17.58 -11.93 -10.32
CA PRO A 130 -16.15 -11.82 -10.62
C PRO A 130 -15.68 -10.38 -10.38
N MET A 131 -14.52 -10.22 -9.74
CA MET A 131 -13.86 -8.92 -9.56
C MET A 131 -12.38 -9.01 -9.89
N ILE A 132 -11.82 -7.94 -10.44
CA ILE A 132 -10.37 -7.84 -10.64
C ILE A 132 -9.84 -6.86 -9.60
N VAL A 133 -8.98 -7.30 -8.69
CA VAL A 133 -8.42 -6.44 -7.64
C VAL A 133 -6.98 -6.09 -7.99
N LYS A 134 -6.66 -4.80 -8.10
CA LYS A 134 -5.30 -4.29 -8.30
C LYS A 134 -4.75 -3.82 -6.94
N ALA A 135 -3.74 -4.51 -6.39
CA ALA A 135 -3.10 -4.16 -5.11
C ALA A 135 -1.57 -4.32 -5.16
N LYS A 136 -0.85 -3.78 -4.16
CA LYS A 136 0.59 -4.04 -4.01
C LYS A 136 0.88 -5.40 -3.41
N PHE A 137 -0.03 -5.90 -2.55
CA PHE A 137 0.14 -7.16 -1.83
C PHE A 137 -1.22 -7.81 -1.56
N PHE A 138 -1.26 -9.13 -1.61
CA PHE A 138 -2.40 -9.93 -1.18
C PHE A 138 -1.97 -10.89 -0.05
N SER A 139 -2.91 -11.30 0.78
CA SER A 139 -2.74 -12.52 1.61
C SER A 139 -3.16 -13.75 0.80
N HIS A 140 -2.52 -14.90 1.04
CA HIS A 140 -2.88 -16.17 0.39
C HIS A 140 -4.40 -16.47 0.44
N THR A 141 -5.00 -16.32 1.62
CA THR A 141 -6.44 -16.50 1.82
C THR A 141 -7.32 -15.49 1.08
N ALA A 142 -6.79 -14.30 0.75
CA ALA A 142 -7.50 -13.32 -0.06
C ALA A 142 -7.48 -13.72 -1.53
N GLU A 143 -6.32 -14.15 -2.03
CA GLU A 143 -6.18 -14.62 -3.40
C GLU A 143 -7.08 -15.81 -3.67
N GLU A 144 -7.07 -16.82 -2.80
CA GLU A 144 -7.95 -17.98 -2.93
C GLU A 144 -9.43 -17.59 -3.00
N LYS A 145 -9.88 -16.69 -2.12
CA LYS A 145 -11.29 -16.27 -2.09
C LYS A 145 -11.69 -15.47 -3.32
N ILE A 146 -10.82 -14.59 -3.80
CA ILE A 146 -11.06 -13.82 -5.02
C ILE A 146 -11.09 -14.76 -6.23
N LYS A 147 -10.13 -15.70 -6.33
CA LYS A 147 -10.10 -16.74 -7.38
C LYS A 147 -11.34 -17.63 -7.35
N LYS A 148 -11.76 -18.08 -6.16
CA LYS A 148 -13.00 -18.87 -5.97
C LYS A 148 -14.27 -18.11 -6.40
N ALA A 149 -14.29 -16.78 -6.26
CA ALA A 149 -15.39 -15.94 -6.74
C ALA A 149 -15.35 -15.68 -8.26
N GLY A 150 -14.39 -16.26 -9.00
CA GLY A 150 -14.17 -16.01 -10.42
C GLY A 150 -13.42 -14.70 -10.72
N GLY A 151 -12.80 -14.11 -9.70
CA GLY A 151 -12.01 -12.89 -9.82
C GLY A 151 -10.52 -13.16 -10.05
N ALA A 152 -9.78 -12.08 -10.37
CA ALA A 152 -8.34 -12.11 -10.54
C ALA A 152 -7.64 -11.13 -9.59
N CYS A 153 -6.49 -11.52 -9.06
CA CYS A 153 -5.62 -10.65 -8.26
C CYS A 153 -4.47 -10.15 -9.12
N ILE A 154 -4.35 -8.83 -9.28
CA ILE A 154 -3.27 -8.20 -10.04
C ILE A 154 -2.37 -7.46 -9.06
N LEU A 155 -1.09 -7.85 -9.07
CA LEU A 155 -0.04 -7.13 -8.35
C LEU A 155 0.44 -5.95 -9.19
N ILE A 156 0.26 -4.72 -8.70
CA ILE A 156 0.56 -3.49 -9.45
C ILE A 156 2.05 -3.39 -9.82
N ASN A 157 2.94 -3.86 -8.96
CA ASN A 157 4.37 -3.84 -9.25
C ASN A 157 4.79 -4.93 -10.23
N HIS A 158 3.99 -6.00 -10.38
CA HIS A 158 4.40 -7.16 -11.18
C HIS A 158 4.43 -6.84 -12.67
N THR A 159 3.51 -6.01 -13.17
CA THR A 159 3.48 -5.62 -14.59
C THR A 159 4.68 -4.74 -14.96
N GLN A 160 5.06 -3.80 -14.09
CA GLN A 160 6.24 -2.95 -14.31
C GLN A 160 7.53 -3.74 -14.17
N LEU A 161 7.66 -4.55 -13.11
CA LEU A 161 8.85 -5.39 -12.90
C LEU A 161 9.05 -6.39 -14.03
N ALA A 162 7.98 -6.99 -14.55
CA ALA A 162 8.07 -7.90 -15.69
C ALA A 162 8.60 -7.19 -16.95
N CYS A 163 8.15 -5.96 -17.23
CA CYS A 163 8.72 -5.16 -18.31
C CYS A 163 10.20 -4.81 -18.06
N VAL A 164 10.57 -4.42 -16.83
CA VAL A 164 11.94 -4.10 -16.46
C VAL A 164 12.86 -5.31 -16.62
N TYR A 165 12.45 -6.48 -16.15
CA TYR A 165 13.22 -7.72 -16.30
C TYR A 165 13.30 -8.17 -17.76
N ALA A 166 12.21 -8.04 -18.53
CA ALA A 166 12.25 -8.32 -19.96
C ALA A 166 13.24 -7.39 -20.69
N SER A 167 13.32 -6.11 -20.32
CA SER A 167 14.34 -5.20 -20.88
C SER A 167 15.77 -5.52 -20.43
N LEU A 168 15.96 -6.02 -19.21
CA LEU A 168 17.28 -6.50 -18.73
C LEU A 168 17.75 -7.74 -19.49
N ILE A 169 16.87 -8.73 -19.68
CA ILE A 169 17.19 -9.96 -20.43
C ILE A 169 17.57 -9.62 -21.88
N LEU A 170 16.83 -8.72 -22.53
CA LEU A 170 17.16 -8.28 -23.89
C LEU A 170 18.51 -7.57 -23.97
N GLN A 171 18.90 -6.84 -22.91
CA GLN A 171 20.22 -6.24 -22.80
C GLN A 171 21.33 -7.26 -22.62
N ASP A 172 21.15 -8.25 -21.75
CA ASP A 172 22.16 -9.30 -21.50
C ASP A 172 22.42 -10.15 -22.77
N GLU A 173 21.44 -10.29 -23.65
CA GLU A 173 21.58 -10.97 -24.94
C GLU A 173 22.02 -10.04 -26.10
N ASP A 174 22.37 -8.77 -25.83
CA ASP A 174 22.72 -7.75 -26.84
C ASP A 174 21.63 -7.56 -27.93
N VAL A 175 20.37 -7.84 -27.60
CA VAL A 175 19.24 -7.73 -28.51
C VAL A 175 18.52 -6.39 -28.30
N SER A 176 18.34 -5.62 -29.39
CA SER A 176 17.70 -4.30 -29.32
C SER A 176 16.34 -4.31 -28.59
N ILE A 177 16.18 -3.46 -27.58
CA ILE A 177 14.98 -3.38 -26.73
C ILE A 177 13.81 -2.75 -27.52
N THR A 178 13.03 -3.57 -28.21
CA THR A 178 11.83 -3.15 -28.95
C THR A 178 10.56 -3.65 -28.26
N ALA A 179 9.45 -2.93 -28.44
CA ALA A 179 8.17 -3.26 -27.79
C ALA A 179 7.69 -4.68 -28.11
N ASP A 180 7.93 -5.15 -29.33
CA ASP A 180 7.54 -6.48 -29.80
C ASP A 180 8.32 -7.59 -29.10
N LYS A 181 9.61 -7.38 -28.83
CA LYS A 181 10.47 -8.37 -28.15
C LYS A 181 10.16 -8.44 -26.66
N ILE A 182 9.89 -7.29 -26.03
CA ILE A 182 9.39 -7.25 -24.65
C ILE A 182 8.05 -8.00 -24.58
N ALA A 183 7.13 -7.76 -25.52
CA ALA A 183 5.85 -8.45 -25.56
C ALA A 183 5.98 -9.97 -25.82
N ALA A 184 6.96 -10.39 -26.64
CA ALA A 184 7.26 -11.80 -26.88
C ALA A 184 7.77 -12.50 -25.61
N LEU A 185 8.70 -11.89 -24.89
CA LEU A 185 9.19 -12.40 -23.60
C LEU A 185 8.08 -12.46 -22.55
N LEU A 186 7.23 -11.44 -22.48
CA LEU A 186 6.11 -11.42 -21.53
C LEU A 186 5.07 -12.51 -21.84
N LYS A 187 4.84 -12.81 -23.13
CA LYS A 187 3.99 -13.94 -23.54
C LYS A 187 4.62 -15.28 -23.19
N ALA A 188 5.92 -15.46 -23.42
CA ALA A 188 6.64 -16.66 -23.03
C ALA A 188 6.61 -16.89 -21.51
N ALA A 189 6.67 -15.81 -20.72
CA ALA A 189 6.61 -15.85 -19.26
C ALA A 189 5.18 -16.01 -18.69
N ASN A 190 4.14 -16.11 -19.53
CA ASN A 190 2.73 -16.16 -19.10
C ASN A 190 2.31 -14.99 -18.17
N VAL A 191 2.91 -13.80 -18.33
CA VAL A 191 2.56 -12.62 -17.54
C VAL A 191 1.66 -11.70 -18.36
N SER A 192 0.42 -11.51 -17.91
CA SER A 192 -0.50 -10.56 -18.55
C SER A 192 -0.11 -9.12 -18.22
N VAL A 193 0.46 -8.42 -19.20
CA VAL A 193 0.82 -7.01 -19.10
C VAL A 193 -0.03 -6.22 -20.09
N GLU A 194 -0.62 -5.10 -19.64
CA GLU A 194 -1.41 -4.24 -20.52
C GLU A 194 -0.54 -3.74 -21.70
N PRO A 195 -1.03 -3.77 -22.96
CA PRO A 195 -0.21 -3.55 -24.16
C PRO A 195 0.52 -2.21 -24.23
N PHE A 196 0.12 -1.25 -23.40
CA PHE A 196 0.75 0.06 -23.35
C PHE A 196 2.13 0.04 -22.69
N TRP A 197 2.38 -0.87 -21.73
CA TRP A 197 3.62 -0.87 -20.95
C TRP A 197 4.87 -1.19 -21.79
N PRO A 198 4.89 -2.23 -22.65
CA PRO A 198 6.05 -2.51 -23.49
C PRO A 198 6.41 -1.35 -24.42
N GLY A 199 5.40 -0.66 -24.96
CA GLY A 199 5.60 0.51 -25.81
C GLY A 199 6.15 1.72 -25.06
N LEU A 200 5.75 1.91 -23.79
CA LEU A 200 6.26 2.97 -22.93
C LEU A 200 7.71 2.69 -22.50
N PHE A 201 8.05 1.45 -22.15
CA PHE A 201 9.41 1.05 -21.80
C PHE A 201 10.38 1.13 -22.99
N ALA A 202 9.96 0.70 -24.18
CA ALA A 202 10.80 0.83 -25.38
C ALA A 202 11.16 2.31 -25.68
N LYS A 203 10.21 3.25 -25.50
CA LYS A 203 10.46 4.69 -25.66
C LYS A 203 11.28 5.30 -24.52
N ALA A 204 11.13 4.80 -23.30
CA ALA A 204 11.91 5.29 -22.16
C ALA A 204 13.38 4.83 -22.24
N LEU A 205 13.63 3.67 -22.84
CA LEU A 205 14.96 3.08 -22.97
C LEU A 205 15.68 3.49 -24.27
N SER A 206 14.99 4.08 -25.25
CA SER A 206 15.61 4.72 -26.40
C SER A 206 16.31 6.03 -25.97
N GLY A 207 17.56 5.92 -25.53
CA GLY A 207 18.39 7.05 -25.09
C GLY A 207 19.06 6.87 -23.73
N VAL A 208 18.87 5.73 -23.07
CA VAL A 208 19.50 5.43 -21.78
C VAL A 208 20.33 4.17 -21.89
N ASP A 209 21.65 4.28 -21.68
CA ASP A 209 22.54 3.13 -21.56
C ASP A 209 22.19 2.36 -20.28
N VAL A 210 21.45 1.27 -20.45
CA VAL A 210 21.01 0.44 -19.32
C VAL A 210 22.22 -0.22 -18.62
N ALA A 211 23.31 -0.49 -19.34
CA ALA A 211 24.61 -0.90 -18.77
C ALA A 211 25.25 0.21 -17.90
N GLY A 212 25.09 1.47 -18.30
CA GLY A 212 25.51 2.64 -17.52
C GLY A 212 24.67 2.88 -16.27
N LEU A 213 23.38 2.53 -16.31
CA LEU A 213 22.51 2.56 -15.13
C LEU A 213 22.88 1.46 -14.12
N ILE A 214 23.16 0.25 -14.59
CA ILE A 214 23.53 -0.87 -13.72
C ILE A 214 24.85 -0.57 -13.00
N SER A 215 25.83 0.01 -13.70
CA SER A 215 27.13 0.39 -13.11
C SER A 215 27.02 1.58 -12.14
N ASN A 216 26.12 2.54 -12.37
CA ASN A 216 25.94 3.70 -11.48
C ASN A 216 25.04 3.46 -10.26
N ILE A 217 24.32 2.33 -10.18
CA ILE A 217 23.60 1.97 -8.95
C ILE A 217 24.57 1.76 -7.77
N GLY A 218 25.84 1.44 -8.04
CA GLY A 218 26.90 1.32 -7.04
C GLY A 218 27.48 2.65 -6.51
N SER A 219 27.25 3.79 -7.18
CA SER A 219 27.93 5.06 -6.85
C SER A 219 27.05 6.08 -6.10
N GLY A 220 25.81 5.73 -5.74
CA GLY A 220 24.88 6.62 -5.01
C GLY A 220 25.01 6.67 -3.48
N VAL A 221 25.91 5.88 -2.88
CA VAL A 221 26.24 5.93 -1.44
C VAL A 221 27.66 6.45 -1.28
N GLY A 222 27.78 7.78 -1.23
CA GLY A 222 28.97 8.45 -0.71
C GLY A 222 29.92 9.00 -1.77
N SER A 223 29.99 10.33 -1.80
CA SER A 223 31.12 11.20 -2.19
C SER A 223 30.79 12.17 -3.34
N ALA A 224 31.11 13.45 -3.07
CA ALA A 224 30.94 14.66 -3.89
C ALA A 224 29.49 15.20 -3.96
N GLY A 225 29.13 16.37 -3.43
CA GLY A 225 29.94 17.55 -3.16
C GLY A 225 30.01 18.43 -4.41
N ALA A 226 29.31 19.57 -4.36
CA ALA A 226 29.26 20.70 -5.29
C ALA A 226 28.27 20.63 -6.49
N ALA A 227 27.16 21.35 -6.34
CA ALA A 227 26.56 22.15 -7.43
C ALA A 227 27.42 23.42 -7.64
N PRO A 228 27.41 24.12 -8.81
CA PRO A 228 26.22 24.84 -9.26
C PRO A 228 25.99 25.02 -10.80
N ALA A 229 24.72 25.27 -11.13
CA ALA A 229 24.17 26.29 -12.06
C ALA A 229 24.63 26.47 -13.52
N ALA A 230 23.62 26.48 -14.40
CA ALA A 230 23.30 27.48 -15.44
C ALA A 230 23.34 27.06 -16.94
N ALA A 231 22.35 27.63 -17.67
CA ALA A 231 22.02 27.59 -19.11
C ALA A 231 21.33 26.28 -19.61
N GLY A 232 20.15 26.27 -20.23
CA GLY A 232 19.39 27.31 -20.95
C GLY A 232 19.20 26.86 -22.42
N GLY A 233 17.95 26.70 -22.87
CA GLY A 233 17.57 26.45 -24.29
C GLY A 233 16.85 25.11 -24.50
N ALA A 234 15.51 25.07 -24.51
CA ALA A 234 14.62 25.35 -25.65
C ALA A 234 14.61 24.24 -26.73
N ALA A 235 13.50 23.49 -26.76
CA ALA A 235 12.97 22.69 -27.87
C ALA A 235 12.69 23.60 -29.12
N PRO A 236 12.21 23.12 -30.31
CA PRO A 236 11.49 21.85 -30.55
C PRO A 236 11.59 21.17 -31.96
N ALA A 237 11.00 19.97 -32.03
CA ALA A 237 10.15 19.38 -33.09
C ALA A 237 10.36 19.70 -34.59
N ALA A 238 10.46 18.65 -35.42
CA ALA A 238 9.73 18.49 -36.70
C ALA A 238 9.85 17.08 -37.31
N ALA A 239 8.68 16.53 -37.73
CA ALA A 239 8.39 15.63 -38.87
C ALA A 239 9.06 14.23 -38.96
N GLY A 240 8.41 13.12 -39.35
CA GLY A 240 7.07 12.87 -39.88
C GLY A 240 7.08 11.58 -40.74
N GLY A 241 5.99 10.77 -40.68
CA GLY A 241 5.63 9.69 -41.63
C GLY A 241 6.32 8.32 -41.42
N ALA A 242 5.69 7.15 -41.56
CA ALA A 242 4.34 6.76 -41.95
C ALA A 242 4.07 5.31 -41.48
N ALA A 243 2.78 4.98 -41.35
CA ALA A 243 2.21 3.72 -40.86
C ALA A 243 2.13 2.62 -41.96
N PRO A 244 1.81 1.35 -41.59
CA PRO A 244 2.22 0.10 -42.26
C PRO A 244 1.09 -0.64 -43.01
N ALA A 245 1.41 -1.77 -43.66
CA ALA A 245 0.43 -2.70 -44.23
C ALA A 245 0.87 -4.19 -44.16
N ALA A 246 -0.06 -5.03 -43.63
CA ALA A 246 -0.35 -6.45 -43.90
C ALA A 246 0.75 -7.52 -43.64
N GLU A 247 0.51 -8.73 -43.11
CA GLU A 247 -0.67 -9.61 -43.23
C GLU A 247 -0.70 -10.73 -42.13
N LYS A 248 -1.91 -11.30 -41.95
CA LYS A 248 -2.37 -12.44 -41.10
C LYS A 248 -1.62 -13.77 -41.46
N LYS A 249 -1.65 -14.92 -40.75
CA LYS A 249 -2.70 -15.70 -40.03
C LYS A 249 -1.94 -16.93 -39.41
N LYS A 250 -2.01 -17.20 -38.09
CA LYS A 250 -2.75 -18.31 -37.44
C LYS A 250 -2.25 -19.76 -37.73
N GLU A 251 -1.63 -20.41 -36.74
CA GLU A 251 -1.99 -21.75 -36.20
C GLU A 251 -1.08 -22.16 -35.02
N GLU A 252 -1.67 -22.29 -33.82
CA GLU A 252 -1.35 -23.27 -32.76
C GLU A 252 -2.14 -24.56 -33.07
N PRO A 253 -1.99 -25.74 -32.41
CA PRO A 253 -1.38 -26.02 -31.09
C PRO A 253 -0.61 -27.38 -30.95
N LYS A 254 0.00 -27.66 -29.78
CA LYS A 254 -0.07 -28.99 -29.10
C LYS A 254 0.52 -29.02 -27.68
N GLU A 255 -0.29 -29.63 -26.78
CA GLU A 255 0.01 -30.55 -25.64
C GLU A 255 1.03 -30.11 -24.56
N GLU A 256 0.68 -29.91 -23.28
CA GLU A 256 0.14 -30.84 -22.25
C GLU A 256 1.18 -31.84 -21.69
N SER A 257 1.77 -31.53 -20.51
CA SER A 257 1.87 -32.40 -19.30
C SER A 257 2.86 -31.82 -18.27
N ASP A 258 2.43 -31.53 -17.04
CA ASP A 258 2.96 -32.18 -15.83
C ASP A 258 2.04 -31.83 -14.66
N ASP A 259 1.03 -32.70 -14.50
CA ASP A 259 0.45 -33.03 -13.21
C ASP A 259 1.56 -33.56 -12.27
N ASP A 260 1.34 -33.42 -10.96
CA ASP A 260 2.03 -34.19 -9.92
C ASP A 260 3.38 -33.67 -9.37
N MET A 261 3.30 -32.56 -8.63
CA MET A 261 4.19 -32.34 -7.48
C MET A 261 3.37 -32.48 -6.18
N GLY A 262 2.77 -33.66 -6.02
CA GLY A 262 2.24 -34.14 -4.75
C GLY A 262 3.35 -34.33 -3.72
N PHE A 263 3.70 -33.25 -3.01
CA PHE A 263 4.51 -33.32 -1.78
C PHE A 263 3.60 -33.17 -0.56
N GLY A 264 2.81 -34.20 -0.32
CA GLY A 264 2.16 -34.46 0.96
C GLY A 264 3.20 -34.94 1.97
N LEU A 265 3.80 -34.01 2.71
CA LEU A 265 4.78 -34.25 3.78
C LEU A 265 4.12 -34.77 5.09
N PHE A 266 3.00 -35.49 4.98
CA PHE A 266 2.27 -36.09 6.10
C PHE A 266 1.63 -37.45 5.73
N ASP A 267 2.29 -38.21 4.84
CA ASP A 267 2.23 -39.68 4.80
C ASP A 267 3.66 -40.24 4.71
#